data_AF-A0A0D2FZ44-F1
#
_entry.id   AF-A0A0D2FZ44-F1
#
_cell.length_a   1.000
_cell.length_b   1.000
_cell.length_c   1.000
_cell.angle_alpha   90.00
_cell.angle_beta   90.00
_cell.angle_gamma   90.00
#
_symmetry.space_group_name_H-M   'P 1'
#
loop_
_entity.id
_entity.type
_entity.pdbx_description
1 polymer ?
#
loop_
_entity_poly.entity_id
_entity_poly.type
_entity_poly.pdbx_seq_one_letter_code
_entity_poly.pdbx_strand_id
1 'polypeptide(L)'
;MDSILGLNVNLSLSLLPILLLATPGPVTPLHKHLALTGTGITDAGGAGLASYLSDCLSVLTLCLGLQTALDPSTLNGGEYPACAALTTGYLFRVENAATVAFLQQITRTGSLTRLEVRSTSPSPSPSSSSSGGWFGFRGRLVSSVACLPTVALLLVLLLLLSKPRLLSPSSTGAEVSVSAAVLLSASLLLLSRLFATISFCARTRRPSWHGAPEPGVAGDLLVLLSEDRWARVTGLVDDLKAVTSGRWLARRPAHPLVMDCLDWMAGMMVWVAVVVLGGASDQEKGALVGAVLVGHWILMFENARAGELVMNGRTVRVAKRKKYARRLELAEELIKEVGRSDFAVRLGMINPEQVKDLGKGDGDETRNEVVTM
;
A
#
# COMPACT_ATOMS: atom_id res chain seq x y z
N MET A 1 16.31 42.89 17.30
CA MET A 1 15.23 42.48 16.36
C MET A 1 14.71 41.13 16.84
N ASP A 2 14.24 41.07 18.10
CA ASP A 2 14.11 39.82 18.87
C ASP A 2 12.69 39.63 19.42
N SER A 3 11.66 40.09 18.69
CA SER A 3 10.30 40.13 19.27
C SER A 3 9.18 39.94 18.25
N ILE A 4 9.25 38.93 17.37
CA ILE A 4 8.13 38.60 16.45
C ILE A 4 7.60 37.16 16.59
N LEU A 5 8.20 36.28 17.40
CA LEU A 5 7.66 34.92 17.61
C LEU A 5 7.60 34.55 19.10
N GLY A 6 6.85 35.34 19.88
CA GLY A 6 6.51 35.06 21.27
C GLY A 6 5.41 34.01 21.44
N LEU A 7 5.48 32.89 20.72
CA LEU A 7 4.70 31.69 21.04
C LEU A 7 5.47 30.94 22.13
N ASN A 8 5.37 31.45 23.36
CA ASN A 8 5.89 30.75 24.54
C ASN A 8 4.91 29.62 24.88
N VAL A 9 4.92 28.61 24.02
CA VAL A 9 4.13 27.40 24.19
C VAL A 9 4.81 26.60 25.30
N ASN A 10 4.41 26.88 26.54
CA ASN A 10 4.81 26.14 27.74
C ASN A 10 4.10 24.76 27.74
N LEU A 11 4.20 24.02 26.63
CA LEU A 11 3.77 22.64 26.55
C LEU A 11 4.77 21.85 27.38
N SER A 12 4.31 21.22 28.46
CA SER A 12 5.10 20.19 29.12
C SER A 12 5.39 19.09 28.10
N LEU A 13 6.61 19.05 27.56
CA LEU A 13 7.05 18.05 26.59
C LEU A 13 7.15 16.65 27.20
N SER A 14 6.81 16.50 28.48
CA SER A 14 6.62 15.24 29.19
C SER A 14 5.63 14.29 28.52
N LEU A 15 4.58 14.82 27.86
CA LEU A 15 3.57 14.01 27.17
C LEU A 15 3.87 13.81 25.68
N LEU A 16 4.86 14.51 25.13
CA LEU A 16 5.21 14.43 23.72
C LEU A 16 5.52 12.99 23.24
N PRO A 17 6.16 12.10 24.04
CA PRO A 17 6.31 10.69 23.68
C PRO A 17 5.00 9.95 23.38
N ILE A 18 3.90 10.31 24.04
CA ILE A 18 2.59 9.66 23.85
C ILE A 18 2.10 9.86 22.41
N LEU A 19 2.52 10.93 21.73
CA LEU A 19 2.16 11.16 20.34
C LEU A 19 2.62 10.03 19.41
N LEU A 20 3.70 9.31 19.75
CA LEU A 20 4.15 8.15 18.96
C LEU A 20 3.08 7.05 18.87
N LEU A 21 2.22 6.95 19.90
CA LEU A 21 1.11 6.02 19.95
C LEU A 21 -0.13 6.54 19.23
N ALA A 22 -0.16 7.80 18.80
CA ALA A 22 -1.31 8.35 18.12
C ALA A 22 -1.54 7.62 16.79
N THR A 23 -2.79 7.25 16.54
CA THR A 23 -3.24 6.62 15.31
C THR A 23 -4.26 7.54 14.65
N PRO A 24 -3.82 8.51 13.83
CA PRO A 24 -4.71 9.55 13.31
C PRO A 24 -5.79 9.02 12.35
N GLY A 25 -5.73 7.74 11.97
CA GLY A 25 -6.76 7.05 11.20
C GLY A 25 -6.76 5.54 11.45
N PRO A 26 -7.77 4.83 10.90
CA PRO A 26 -7.91 3.38 11.06
C PRO A 26 -6.81 2.58 10.36
N VAL A 27 -6.17 3.17 9.35
CA VAL A 27 -5.06 2.58 8.59
C VAL A 27 -3.90 3.55 8.62
N THR A 28 -2.73 3.09 9.08
CA THR A 28 -1.54 3.94 9.09
C THR A 28 -1.06 4.22 7.66
N PRO A 29 -0.39 5.36 7.42
CA PRO A 29 0.19 5.64 6.11
C PRO A 29 1.19 4.55 5.68
N LEU A 30 1.89 3.96 6.64
CA LEU A 30 2.81 2.86 6.38
C LEU A 30 2.10 1.63 5.82
N HIS A 31 0.99 1.23 6.45
CA HIS A 31 0.14 0.13 5.99
C HIS A 31 -0.37 0.35 4.57
N LYS A 32 -0.84 1.57 4.30
CA LYS A 32 -1.30 1.95 2.96
C LYS A 32 -0.17 1.94 1.94
N HIS A 33 1.02 2.41 2.32
CA HIS A 33 2.19 2.37 1.45
C HIS A 33 2.55 0.93 1.07
N LEU A 34 2.66 0.06 2.07
CA LEU A 34 2.96 -1.37 1.87
C LEU A 34 1.91 -2.09 1.01
N ALA A 35 0.64 -1.70 1.13
CA ALA A 35 -0.43 -2.22 0.28
C ALA A 35 -0.30 -1.80 -1.19
N LEU A 36 0.19 -0.59 -1.45
CA LEU A 36 0.31 -0.03 -2.79
C LEU A 36 1.58 -0.48 -3.52
N THR A 37 2.69 -0.64 -2.80
CA THR A 37 3.98 -0.98 -3.40
C THR A 37 4.30 -2.48 -3.33
N GLY A 38 3.65 -3.22 -2.42
CA GLY A 38 3.95 -4.62 -2.14
C GLY A 38 5.34 -4.81 -1.52
N THR A 39 5.73 -6.07 -1.27
CA THR A 39 7.13 -6.40 -1.02
C THR A 39 7.87 -6.46 -2.35
N GLY A 40 9.04 -5.82 -2.47
CA GLY A 40 9.82 -5.70 -3.72
C GLY A 40 10.37 -7.02 -4.32
N ILE A 41 9.86 -8.18 -3.89
CA ILE A 41 10.19 -9.49 -4.43
C ILE A 41 9.10 -9.87 -5.42
N THR A 42 9.36 -9.55 -6.69
CA THR A 42 8.61 -10.10 -7.82
C THR A 42 9.32 -11.39 -8.26
N ASP A 43 8.56 -12.42 -8.62
CA ASP A 43 9.00 -13.79 -8.97
C ASP A 43 9.95 -13.91 -10.19
N ALA A 44 10.63 -12.84 -10.59
CA ALA A 44 11.64 -12.87 -11.63
C ALA A 44 13.01 -13.33 -11.06
N GLY A 45 13.13 -14.63 -10.73
CA GLY A 45 14.37 -15.42 -10.85
C GLY A 45 15.66 -14.91 -10.18
N GLY A 46 15.60 -13.92 -9.29
CA GLY A 46 16.78 -13.37 -8.64
C GLY A 46 16.37 -12.47 -7.49
N ALA A 47 16.53 -12.97 -6.27
CA ALA A 47 16.57 -12.15 -5.06
C ALA A 47 17.81 -11.24 -5.11
N GLY A 48 17.74 -10.19 -5.93
CA GLY A 48 18.82 -9.24 -6.10
C GLY A 48 19.04 -8.44 -4.83
N LEU A 49 20.28 -8.03 -4.57
CA LEU A 49 20.67 -7.17 -3.46
C LEU A 49 19.75 -5.93 -3.30
N ALA A 50 19.17 -5.43 -4.39
CA ALA A 50 18.20 -4.33 -4.38
C ALA A 50 16.90 -4.64 -3.59
N SER A 51 16.36 -5.86 -3.64
CA SER A 51 15.13 -6.20 -2.89
C SER A 51 15.42 -6.29 -1.39
N TYR A 52 16.56 -6.87 -1.02
CA TYR A 52 17.01 -6.90 0.38
C TYR A 52 17.26 -5.50 0.92
N LEU A 53 17.90 -4.62 0.14
CA LEU A 53 18.08 -3.23 0.52
C LEU A 53 16.75 -2.50 0.70
N SER A 54 15.78 -2.72 -0.19
CA SER A 54 14.44 -2.14 -0.07
C SER A 54 13.73 -2.58 1.21
N ASP A 55 13.79 -3.87 1.54
CA ASP A 55 13.23 -4.42 2.78
C ASP A 55 13.94 -3.84 4.01
N CYS A 56 15.29 -3.75 3.99
CA CYS A 56 16.06 -3.11 5.07
C CYS A 56 15.70 -1.64 5.25
N LEU A 57 15.50 -0.89 4.16
CA LEU A 57 15.12 0.52 4.22
C LEU A 57 13.70 0.70 4.76
N SER A 58 12.79 -0.26 4.52
CA SER A 58 11.44 -0.25 5.09
C SER A 58 11.42 -0.36 6.63
N VAL A 59 12.47 -0.93 7.22
CA VAL A 59 12.65 -0.99 8.68
C VAL A 59 12.99 0.39 9.25
N LEU A 60 13.68 1.22 8.47
CA LEU A 60 14.05 2.59 8.85
C LEU A 60 12.87 3.57 8.69
N THR A 61 11.77 3.17 8.09
CA THR A 61 10.57 4.01 7.99
C THR A 61 9.80 4.00 9.30
N LEU A 62 9.82 5.12 10.01
CA LEU A 62 9.02 5.36 11.22
C LEU A 62 7.85 6.29 10.90
N CYS A 63 6.70 6.02 11.50
CA CYS A 63 5.52 6.88 11.41
C CYS A 63 4.73 6.82 12.72
N LEU A 64 3.69 7.65 12.88
CA LEU A 64 2.77 7.49 14.00
C LEU A 64 2.00 6.16 13.92
N GLY A 65 1.67 5.58 15.08
CA GLY A 65 0.78 4.43 15.16
C GLY A 65 1.43 3.09 14.85
N LEU A 66 2.75 2.95 15.00
CA LEU A 66 3.51 1.73 14.69
C LEU A 66 3.05 0.50 15.45
N GLN A 67 2.42 0.68 16.61
CA GLN A 67 1.87 -0.41 17.41
C GLN A 67 0.59 -1.03 16.82
N THR A 68 -0.02 -0.38 15.81
CA THR A 68 -1.22 -0.92 15.18
C THR A 68 -0.88 -2.07 14.25
N ALA A 69 -1.61 -3.17 14.39
CA ALA A 69 -1.51 -4.27 13.44
C ALA A 69 -2.18 -3.91 12.11
N LEU A 70 -1.64 -4.41 11.01
CA LEU A 70 -2.27 -4.31 9.69
C LEU A 70 -3.41 -5.33 9.60
N ASP A 71 -4.65 -4.85 9.55
CA ASP A 71 -5.83 -5.68 9.37
C ASP A 71 -6.39 -5.56 7.94
N PRO A 72 -6.65 -6.66 7.21
CA PRO A 72 -7.18 -6.58 5.85
C PRO A 72 -8.55 -5.91 5.77
N SER A 73 -9.42 -6.10 6.78
CA SER A 73 -10.77 -5.53 6.81
C SER A 73 -10.75 -4.02 7.03
N THR A 74 -9.85 -3.50 7.87
CA THR A 74 -9.69 -2.05 7.99
C THR A 74 -9.11 -1.43 6.72
N LEU A 75 -8.22 -2.14 6.02
CA LEU A 75 -7.60 -1.67 4.78
C LEU A 75 -8.60 -1.48 3.63
N ASN A 76 -9.50 -2.45 3.40
CA ASN A 76 -10.52 -2.36 2.35
C ASN A 76 -11.85 -1.74 2.82
N GLY A 77 -11.92 -1.26 4.07
CA GLY A 77 -13.15 -0.76 4.67
C GLY A 77 -14.26 -1.82 4.80
N GLY A 78 -13.90 -3.11 4.83
CA GLY A 78 -14.83 -4.23 4.85
C GLY A 78 -15.52 -4.51 3.50
N GLU A 79 -15.11 -3.84 2.42
CA GLU A 79 -15.74 -3.96 1.11
C GLU A 79 -15.21 -5.15 0.31
N TYR A 80 -16.14 -5.92 -0.30
CA TYR A 80 -15.84 -6.99 -1.24
C TYR A 80 -16.59 -6.73 -2.56
N PRO A 81 -16.04 -5.86 -3.42
CA PRO A 81 -16.77 -5.33 -4.56
C PRO A 81 -17.09 -6.44 -5.57
N ALA A 82 -18.29 -6.36 -6.15
CA ALA A 82 -18.73 -7.28 -7.19
C ALA A 82 -17.97 -6.99 -8.48
N CYS A 83 -17.50 -8.05 -9.13
CA CYS A 83 -16.73 -8.01 -10.35
C CYS A 83 -17.40 -8.91 -11.38
N ALA A 84 -17.55 -8.42 -12.62
CA ALA A 84 -17.93 -9.25 -13.75
C ALA A 84 -16.85 -9.23 -14.81
N ALA A 85 -16.51 -10.41 -15.34
CA ALA A 85 -15.73 -10.52 -16.56
C ALA A 85 -16.61 -10.16 -17.75
N LEU A 86 -16.29 -9.07 -18.46
CA LEU A 86 -17.06 -8.62 -19.62
C LEU A 86 -16.95 -9.60 -20.81
N THR A 87 -15.87 -10.38 -20.87
CA THR A 87 -15.66 -11.38 -21.92
C THR A 87 -16.54 -12.62 -21.76
N THR A 88 -16.70 -13.11 -20.53
CA THR A 88 -17.43 -14.38 -20.25
C THR A 88 -18.79 -14.16 -19.59
N GLY A 89 -19.01 -13.01 -18.97
CA GLY A 89 -20.17 -12.73 -18.13
C GLY A 89 -20.08 -13.34 -16.72
N TYR A 90 -18.95 -13.96 -16.35
CA TYR A 90 -18.76 -14.59 -15.05
C TYR A 90 -18.65 -13.55 -13.92
N LEU A 91 -19.34 -13.80 -12.80
CA LEU A 91 -19.32 -12.92 -11.63
C LEU A 91 -18.50 -13.53 -10.49
N PHE A 92 -17.72 -12.68 -9.85
CA PHE A 92 -16.96 -13.00 -8.64
C PHE A 92 -16.76 -11.74 -7.79
N ARG A 93 -16.09 -11.87 -6.64
CA ARG A 93 -15.73 -10.73 -5.79
C ARG A 93 -14.24 -10.50 -5.83
N VAL A 94 -13.83 -9.24 -5.76
CA VAL A 94 -12.42 -8.91 -5.57
C VAL A 94 -12.07 -9.19 -4.10
N GLU A 95 -11.24 -10.20 -3.87
CA GLU A 95 -10.84 -10.63 -2.51
C GLU A 95 -9.59 -9.93 -2.00
N ASN A 96 -8.84 -9.31 -2.91
CA ASN A 96 -7.58 -8.69 -2.59
C ASN A 96 -7.78 -7.30 -1.95
N ALA A 97 -7.61 -7.23 -0.62
CA ALA A 97 -7.85 -6.01 0.17
C ALA A 97 -7.02 -4.80 -0.30
N ALA A 98 -5.78 -5.01 -0.73
CA ALA A 98 -4.92 -3.93 -1.23
C ALA A 98 -5.39 -3.41 -2.60
N THR A 99 -5.87 -4.29 -3.47
CA THR A 99 -6.51 -3.89 -4.72
C THR A 99 -7.79 -3.10 -4.47
N VAL A 100 -8.64 -3.53 -3.53
CA VAL A 100 -9.86 -2.80 -3.17
C VAL A 100 -9.51 -1.41 -2.61
N ALA A 101 -8.54 -1.31 -1.69
CA ALA A 101 -8.09 -0.04 -1.14
C ALA A 101 -7.53 0.91 -2.21
N PHE A 102 -6.78 0.38 -3.18
CA PHE A 102 -6.31 1.15 -4.33
C PHE A 102 -7.49 1.65 -5.17
N LEU A 103 -8.42 0.77 -5.55
CA LEU A 103 -9.61 1.14 -6.33
C LEU A 103 -10.44 2.21 -5.63
N GLN A 104 -10.68 2.09 -4.33
CA GLN A 104 -11.38 3.11 -3.53
C GLN A 104 -10.68 4.48 -3.58
N GLN A 105 -9.34 4.50 -3.59
CA GLN A 105 -8.56 5.73 -3.68
C GLN A 105 -8.63 6.37 -5.08
N ILE A 106 -8.53 5.58 -6.15
CA ILE A 106 -8.37 6.11 -7.51
C ILE A 106 -9.68 6.29 -8.27
N THR A 107 -10.78 5.67 -7.82
CA THR A 107 -12.09 5.82 -8.46
C THR A 107 -12.84 7.02 -7.91
N ARG A 108 -13.83 7.53 -8.66
CA ARG A 108 -14.68 8.66 -8.28
C ARG A 108 -16.14 8.31 -8.52
N THR A 109 -17.01 8.81 -7.65
CA THR A 109 -18.46 8.61 -7.75
C THR A 109 -19.00 9.04 -9.10
N GLY A 110 -19.88 8.24 -9.69
CA GLY A 110 -20.50 8.50 -10.98
C GLY A 110 -19.50 8.47 -12.15
N SER A 111 -18.33 7.85 -11.99
CA SER A 111 -17.30 7.81 -13.03
C SER A 111 -16.74 6.41 -13.22
N LEU A 112 -16.61 6.00 -14.48
CA LEU A 112 -15.88 4.80 -14.89
C LEU A 112 -14.39 5.12 -14.98
N THR A 113 -13.58 4.48 -14.14
CA THR A 113 -12.12 4.57 -14.18
C THR A 113 -11.56 3.34 -14.91
N ARG A 114 -10.96 3.55 -16.08
CA ARG A 114 -10.29 2.51 -16.86
C ARG A 114 -8.87 2.32 -16.34
N LEU A 115 -8.50 1.08 -16.09
CA LEU A 115 -7.25 0.64 -15.48
C LEU A 115 -6.62 -0.43 -16.38
N GLU A 116 -5.30 -0.36 -16.51
CA GLU A 116 -4.52 -1.36 -17.25
C GLU A 116 -3.60 -2.10 -16.29
N VAL A 117 -3.58 -3.43 -16.40
CA VAL A 117 -2.65 -4.30 -15.69
C VAL A 117 -1.54 -4.72 -16.65
N ARG A 118 -0.29 -4.50 -16.24
CA ARG A 118 0.89 -4.89 -17.01
C ARG A 118 1.80 -5.79 -16.19
N SER A 119 2.39 -6.79 -16.85
CA SER A 119 3.48 -7.57 -16.28
C SER A 119 4.73 -6.70 -16.13
N THR A 120 5.41 -6.82 -14.98
CA THR A 120 6.73 -6.22 -14.76
C THR A 120 7.87 -7.14 -15.26
N SER A 121 7.55 -8.34 -15.78
CA SER A 121 8.57 -9.23 -16.35
C SER A 121 9.14 -8.66 -17.65
N PRO A 122 10.47 -8.64 -17.83
CA PRO A 122 11.03 -8.46 -19.16
C PRO A 122 10.58 -9.66 -20.00
N SER A 123 9.75 -9.42 -21.01
CA SER A 123 9.56 -10.39 -22.08
C SER A 123 10.94 -10.63 -22.73
N PRO A 124 11.36 -11.88 -22.99
CA PRO A 124 12.55 -12.16 -23.76
C PRO A 124 12.26 -11.84 -25.24
N SER A 125 12.20 -10.56 -25.58
CA SER A 125 12.26 -10.11 -26.97
C SER A 125 13.72 -10.19 -27.44
N PRO A 126 14.06 -11.04 -28.41
CA PRO A 126 15.44 -11.24 -28.86
C PRO A 126 15.84 -10.16 -29.85
N SER A 127 15.87 -8.88 -29.42
CA SER A 127 16.52 -7.79 -30.18
C SER A 127 16.39 -6.47 -29.45
N SER A 128 17.32 -6.18 -28.55
CA SER A 128 17.93 -4.85 -28.47
C SER A 128 19.13 -4.87 -27.54
N SER A 129 20.24 -4.45 -28.12
CA SER A 129 21.56 -4.28 -27.54
C SER A 129 21.54 -3.41 -26.28
N SER A 130 22.01 -4.00 -25.19
CA SER A 130 22.94 -3.42 -24.20
C SER A 130 23.14 -1.89 -24.22
N SER A 131 22.36 -1.17 -23.41
CA SER A 131 22.75 0.12 -22.81
C SER A 131 21.79 0.56 -21.68
N GLY A 132 21.40 -0.35 -20.78
CA GLY A 132 20.43 -0.08 -19.72
C GLY A 132 20.99 0.03 -18.29
N GLY A 133 22.32 0.07 -18.13
CA GLY A 133 22.98 -0.21 -16.84
C GLY A 133 22.70 0.76 -15.68
N TRP A 134 22.26 1.99 -15.95
CA TRP A 134 22.07 3.01 -14.88
C TRP A 134 20.62 3.50 -14.73
N PHE A 135 19.77 3.40 -15.75
CA PHE A 135 18.36 3.82 -15.65
C PHE A 135 17.45 2.78 -14.98
N GLY A 136 17.81 1.49 -15.04
CA GLY A 136 17.08 0.41 -14.35
C GLY A 136 17.24 0.42 -12.82
N PHE A 137 18.28 1.09 -12.30
CA PHE A 137 18.56 1.20 -10.86
C PHE A 137 17.69 2.28 -10.18
N ARG A 138 17.38 3.38 -10.90
CA ARG A 138 16.51 4.47 -10.39
C ARG A 138 15.04 4.06 -10.24
N GLY A 139 14.55 3.13 -11.05
CA GLY A 139 13.17 2.62 -10.96
C GLY A 139 12.95 1.54 -9.88
N ARG A 140 14.04 0.99 -9.32
CA ARG A 140 13.99 -0.18 -8.42
C ARG A 140 14.42 0.11 -6.98
N LEU A 141 15.00 1.30 -6.72
CA LEU A 141 15.16 1.87 -5.39
C LEU A 141 14.00 2.84 -5.08
N VAL A 142 12.75 2.35 -5.14
CA VAL A 142 11.64 3.06 -4.48
C VAL A 142 11.73 2.76 -2.98
N SER A 143 12.87 3.11 -2.38
CA SER A 143 12.95 3.29 -0.94
C SER A 143 12.18 4.56 -0.66
N SER A 144 11.06 4.45 0.04
CA SER A 144 10.28 5.61 0.45
C SER A 144 11.21 6.69 1.03
N VAL A 145 11.06 7.93 0.55
CA VAL A 145 11.80 9.10 1.06
C VAL A 145 11.52 9.27 2.56
N ALA A 146 10.45 8.64 3.07
CA ALA A 146 10.11 8.61 4.48
C ALA A 146 11.14 7.91 5.38
N CYS A 147 12.14 7.18 4.86
CA CYS A 147 13.24 6.69 5.69
C CYS A 147 14.28 7.78 6.00
N LEU A 148 14.35 8.86 5.21
CA LEU A 148 15.37 9.91 5.36
C LEU A 148 15.36 10.61 6.73
N PRO A 149 14.20 10.96 7.34
CA PRO A 149 14.18 11.56 8.67
C PRO A 149 14.81 10.66 9.74
N THR A 150 14.52 9.35 9.69
CA THR A 150 15.11 8.37 10.62
C THR A 150 16.61 8.22 10.38
N VAL A 151 17.05 8.13 9.12
CA VAL A 151 18.48 8.05 8.78
C VAL A 151 19.22 9.30 9.27
N ALA A 152 18.66 10.49 9.02
CA ALA A 152 19.22 11.75 9.49
C ALA A 152 19.33 11.79 11.03
N LEU A 153 18.28 11.36 11.73
CA LEU A 153 18.29 11.25 13.20
C LEU A 153 19.41 10.31 13.69
N LEU A 154 19.51 9.11 13.11
CA LEU A 154 20.55 8.14 13.49
C LEU A 154 21.96 8.68 13.22
N LEU A 155 22.18 9.36 12.09
CA LEU A 155 23.46 9.99 11.78
C LEU A 155 23.80 11.08 12.79
N VAL A 156 22.85 11.94 13.17
CA VAL A 156 23.05 12.95 14.21
C VAL A 156 23.41 12.31 15.55
N LEU A 157 22.70 11.27 15.96
CA LEU A 157 22.98 10.54 17.21
C LEU A 157 24.38 9.90 17.17
N LEU A 158 24.77 9.29 16.06
CA LEU A 158 26.11 8.71 15.88
C LEU A 158 27.22 9.78 15.92
N LEU A 159 27.02 10.92 15.26
CA LEU A 159 27.98 12.03 15.27
C LEU A 159 28.17 12.63 16.67
N LEU A 160 27.10 12.70 17.46
CA LEU A 160 27.15 13.16 18.85
C LEU A 160 27.86 12.15 19.76
N LEU A 161 27.69 10.84 19.50
CA LEU A 161 28.40 9.77 20.21
C LEU A 161 29.89 9.68 19.85
N SER A 162 30.26 10.00 18.60
CA SER A 162 31.64 9.87 18.11
C SER A 162 32.55 11.02 18.53
N LYS A 163 32.04 12.08 19.16
CA LYS A 163 32.88 13.16 19.68
C LYS A 163 33.76 12.58 20.81
N PRO A 164 35.09 12.52 20.62
CA PRO A 164 35.96 11.89 21.62
C PRO A 164 35.89 12.69 22.93
N ARG A 165 35.46 12.03 24.01
CA ARG A 165 35.46 12.52 25.41
C ARG A 165 36.85 12.83 25.98
N LEU A 166 37.89 12.90 25.14
CA LEU A 166 39.28 12.70 25.57
C LEU A 166 40.18 13.93 25.53
N LEU A 167 39.76 15.11 25.05
CA LEU A 167 40.60 16.33 25.14
C LEU A 167 39.79 17.62 25.30
N SER A 168 39.30 17.92 26.51
CA SER A 168 39.24 19.31 27.01
C SER A 168 38.76 19.34 28.47
N PRO A 169 39.65 19.55 29.45
CA PRO A 169 39.25 19.72 30.85
C PRO A 169 38.86 21.18 31.21
N SER A 170 38.70 22.08 30.24
CA SER A 170 38.47 23.49 30.54
C SER A 170 37.69 24.22 29.46
N SER A 171 36.36 24.12 29.47
CA SER A 171 35.49 25.26 29.15
C SER A 171 34.05 24.96 29.57
N THR A 172 33.46 25.92 30.27
CA THR A 172 32.06 25.99 30.74
C THR A 172 31.07 26.15 29.59
N GLY A 173 31.12 25.26 28.60
CA GLY A 173 30.12 25.11 27.55
C GLY A 173 29.29 23.87 27.80
N ALA A 174 27.96 24.00 27.81
CA ALA A 174 27.03 22.89 28.04
C ALA A 174 27.32 21.71 27.09
N GLU A 175 27.92 20.65 27.62
CA GLU A 175 28.16 19.42 26.87
C GLU A 175 26.80 18.76 26.55
N VAL A 176 26.40 18.79 25.28
CA VAL A 176 25.23 18.06 24.79
C VAL A 176 25.59 16.58 24.71
N SER A 177 25.45 15.86 25.82
CA SER A 177 25.56 14.40 25.87
C SER A 177 24.23 13.78 25.46
N VAL A 178 24.26 12.80 24.54
CA VAL A 178 23.09 12.01 24.19
C VAL A 178 22.71 11.10 25.36
N SER A 179 21.44 11.10 25.74
CA SER A 179 20.91 10.25 26.79
C SER A 179 20.77 8.80 26.31
N ALA A 180 21.08 7.84 27.20
CA ALA A 180 20.84 6.42 26.93
C ALA A 180 19.35 6.13 26.65
N ALA A 181 18.45 6.95 27.20
CA ALA A 181 17.01 6.87 26.99
C ALA A 181 16.62 7.07 25.52
N VAL A 182 17.13 8.11 24.83
CA VAL A 182 16.75 8.34 23.42
C VAL A 182 17.31 7.25 22.50
N LEU A 183 18.52 6.76 22.79
CA LEU A 183 19.16 5.68 22.03
C LEU A 183 18.37 4.37 22.18
N LEU A 184 18.01 4.02 23.42
CA LEU A 184 17.24 2.83 23.70
C LEU A 184 15.84 2.93 23.08
N SER A 185 15.17 4.07 23.19
CA SER A 185 13.87 4.31 22.55
C SER A 185 13.94 4.15 21.03
N ALA A 186 14.91 4.81 20.37
CA ALA A 186 15.10 4.67 18.92
C ALA A 186 15.39 3.22 18.52
N SER A 187 16.23 2.51 19.27
CA SER A 187 16.54 1.10 19.01
C SER A 187 15.32 0.18 19.12
N LEU A 188 14.46 0.40 20.13
CA LEU A 188 13.22 -0.35 20.33
C LEU A 188 12.22 -0.09 19.19
N LEU A 189 12.11 1.15 18.70
CA LEU A 189 11.27 1.48 17.55
C LEU A 189 11.76 0.81 16.27
N LEU A 190 13.07 0.80 16.02
CA LEU A 190 13.65 0.10 14.86
C LEU A 190 13.50 -1.42 14.96
N LEU A 191 13.67 -1.99 16.15
CA LEU A 191 13.50 -3.43 16.37
C LEU A 191 12.02 -3.84 16.23
N SER A 192 11.10 -3.02 16.72
CA SER A 192 9.66 -3.16 16.47
C SER A 192 9.35 -3.19 14.97
N ARG A 193 9.89 -2.24 14.20
CA ARG A 193 9.74 -2.23 12.73
C ARG A 193 10.32 -3.47 12.08
N LEU A 194 11.48 -3.94 12.52
CA LEU A 194 12.09 -5.15 11.99
C LEU A 194 11.15 -6.35 12.16
N PHE A 195 10.59 -6.56 13.35
CA PHE A 195 9.66 -7.65 13.61
C PHE A 195 8.37 -7.54 12.79
N ALA A 196 7.77 -6.35 12.73
CA ALA A 196 6.59 -6.09 11.92
C ALA A 196 6.84 -6.35 10.43
N THR A 197 8.00 -5.93 9.90
CA THR A 197 8.40 -6.19 8.51
C THR A 197 8.62 -7.68 8.25
N ILE A 198 9.27 -8.42 9.16
CA ILE A 198 9.45 -9.87 9.02
C ILE A 198 8.09 -10.58 8.95
N SER A 199 7.19 -10.27 9.87
CA SER A 199 5.82 -10.83 9.90
C SER A 199 5.04 -10.51 8.63
N PHE A 200 5.07 -9.25 8.19
CA PHE A 200 4.45 -8.81 6.94
C PHE A 200 4.99 -9.56 5.72
N CYS A 201 6.31 -9.67 5.60
CA CYS A 201 6.96 -10.42 4.53
C CYS A 201 6.57 -11.91 4.56
N ALA A 202 6.47 -12.53 5.74
CA ALA A 202 6.07 -13.93 5.87
C ALA A 202 4.64 -14.18 5.38
N ARG A 203 3.74 -13.19 5.51
CA ARG A 203 2.35 -13.26 5.04
C ARG A 203 2.18 -12.97 3.55
N THR A 204 3.04 -12.13 2.97
CA THR A 204 2.85 -11.58 1.61
C THR A 204 3.76 -12.19 0.53
N ARG A 205 4.93 -12.76 0.88
CA ARG A 205 5.92 -13.22 -0.11
C ARG A 205 5.57 -14.50 -0.88
N ARG A 206 4.62 -15.31 -0.41
CA ARG A 206 4.29 -16.57 -1.09
C ARG A 206 3.22 -16.34 -2.15
N PRO A 207 3.40 -16.80 -3.40
CA PRO A 207 2.40 -16.65 -4.45
C PRO A 207 1.07 -17.25 -4.02
N SER A 208 0.00 -16.43 -4.06
CA SER A 208 -1.36 -16.87 -3.76
C SER A 208 -1.89 -17.81 -4.82
N TRP A 209 -2.87 -18.65 -4.46
CA TRP A 209 -3.60 -19.42 -5.47
C TRP A 209 -4.46 -18.45 -6.29
N HIS A 210 -4.34 -18.53 -7.61
CA HIS A 210 -5.00 -17.63 -8.55
C HIS A 210 -5.94 -18.36 -9.53
N GLY A 211 -6.25 -19.63 -9.25
CA GLY A 211 -7.01 -20.50 -10.15
C GLY A 211 -6.13 -21.17 -11.22
N ALA A 212 -6.78 -21.76 -12.22
CA ALA A 212 -6.11 -22.42 -13.34
C ALA A 212 -5.39 -21.38 -14.24
N PRO A 213 -4.20 -21.71 -14.77
CA PRO A 213 -3.47 -20.83 -15.67
C PRO A 213 -4.18 -20.70 -17.03
N GLU A 214 -4.31 -19.48 -17.53
CA GLU A 214 -4.92 -19.15 -18.81
C GLU A 214 -3.99 -18.20 -19.61
N PRO A 215 -2.84 -18.72 -20.08
CA PRO A 215 -1.78 -17.89 -20.63
C PRO A 215 -2.21 -17.23 -21.95
N GLY A 216 -1.89 -15.94 -22.08
CA GLY A 216 -2.11 -15.17 -23.32
C GLY A 216 -3.55 -14.74 -23.59
N VAL A 217 -4.49 -15.07 -22.70
CA VAL A 217 -5.90 -14.66 -22.86
C VAL A 217 -6.07 -13.22 -22.38
N ALA A 218 -6.66 -12.37 -23.22
CA ALA A 218 -7.03 -11.01 -22.83
C ALA A 218 -8.30 -11.04 -21.96
N GLY A 219 -8.27 -10.33 -20.84
CA GLY A 219 -9.38 -10.18 -19.92
C GLY A 219 -9.81 -8.73 -19.77
N ASP A 220 -11.07 -8.57 -19.41
CA ASP A 220 -11.71 -7.27 -19.19
C ASP A 220 -12.71 -7.42 -18.03
N LEU A 221 -12.48 -6.70 -16.95
CA LEU A 221 -13.24 -6.80 -15.71
C LEU A 221 -13.96 -5.49 -15.43
N LEU A 222 -15.26 -5.55 -15.13
CA LEU A 222 -16.01 -4.44 -14.55
C LEU A 222 -16.18 -4.68 -13.05
N VAL A 223 -15.64 -3.77 -12.24
CA VAL A 223 -15.73 -3.78 -10.78
C VAL A 223 -16.66 -2.67 -10.32
N LEU A 224 -17.67 -3.02 -9.55
CA LEU A 224 -18.59 -2.09 -8.91
C LEU A 224 -18.20 -1.91 -7.45
N LEU A 225 -17.84 -0.69 -7.09
CA LEU A 225 -17.55 -0.29 -5.73
C LEU A 225 -18.74 0.46 -5.11
N SER A 226 -18.70 0.58 -3.79
CA SER A 226 -19.55 1.46 -2.98
C SER A 226 -19.55 2.91 -3.51
N GLU A 227 -20.64 3.62 -3.25
CA GLU A 227 -20.83 5.04 -3.64
C GLU A 227 -20.82 5.28 -5.17
N ASP A 228 -21.37 4.33 -5.95
CA ASP A 228 -21.45 4.43 -7.42
C ASP A 228 -20.09 4.71 -8.09
N ARG A 229 -19.05 4.09 -7.56
CA ARG A 229 -17.70 4.12 -8.14
C ARG A 229 -17.51 2.89 -9.01
N TRP A 230 -17.04 3.10 -10.24
CA TRP A 230 -16.90 2.00 -11.20
C TRP A 230 -15.47 1.95 -11.73
N ALA A 231 -14.92 0.74 -11.83
CA ALA A 231 -13.60 0.51 -12.39
C ALA A 231 -13.68 -0.55 -13.49
N ARG A 232 -13.04 -0.27 -14.63
CA ARG A 232 -12.84 -1.27 -15.69
C ARG A 232 -11.37 -1.62 -15.76
N VAL A 233 -11.03 -2.87 -15.49
CA VAL A 233 -9.64 -3.34 -15.40
C VAL A 233 -9.36 -4.27 -16.56
N THR A 234 -8.43 -3.89 -17.43
CA THR A 234 -8.03 -4.67 -18.62
C THR A 234 -6.61 -5.19 -18.47
N GLY A 235 -6.31 -6.34 -19.06
CA GLY A 235 -5.00 -6.98 -18.99
C GLY A 235 -5.06 -8.43 -19.43
N LEU A 236 -4.00 -9.20 -19.21
CA LEU A 236 -4.06 -10.66 -19.38
C LEU A 236 -4.85 -11.28 -18.21
N VAL A 237 -5.59 -12.37 -18.47
CA VAL A 237 -6.43 -13.03 -17.46
C VAL A 237 -5.61 -13.46 -16.25
N ASP A 238 -4.40 -14.02 -16.45
CA ASP A 238 -3.52 -14.41 -15.35
C ASP A 238 -3.04 -13.20 -14.52
N ASP A 239 -2.81 -12.06 -15.16
CA ASP A 239 -2.41 -10.81 -14.50
C ASP A 239 -3.57 -10.23 -13.69
N LEU A 240 -4.77 -10.25 -14.27
CA LEU A 240 -6.00 -9.81 -13.62
C LEU A 240 -6.31 -10.69 -12.41
N LYS A 241 -6.19 -12.02 -12.54
CA LYS A 241 -6.29 -12.96 -11.43
C LYS A 241 -5.25 -12.65 -10.37
N ALA A 242 -3.99 -12.44 -10.74
CA ALA A 242 -2.92 -12.14 -9.78
C ALA A 242 -3.20 -10.90 -8.92
N VAL A 243 -3.85 -9.88 -9.48
CA VAL A 243 -4.18 -8.65 -8.75
C VAL A 243 -5.53 -8.71 -8.02
N THR A 244 -6.54 -9.38 -8.57
CA THR A 244 -7.91 -9.34 -8.03
C THR A 244 -8.25 -10.51 -7.10
N SER A 245 -7.59 -11.66 -7.28
CA SER A 245 -7.89 -12.88 -6.53
C SER A 245 -6.92 -13.11 -5.37
N GLY A 246 -7.39 -13.89 -4.39
CA GLY A 246 -6.58 -14.30 -3.26
C GLY A 246 -6.51 -13.25 -2.16
N ARG A 247 -6.38 -13.72 -0.92
CA ARG A 247 -6.23 -12.87 0.24
C ARG A 247 -4.76 -12.47 0.38
N TRP A 248 -4.41 -11.27 -0.09
CA TRP A 248 -3.04 -10.74 -0.06
C TRP A 248 -2.35 -10.87 1.30
N LEU A 249 -3.00 -10.41 2.38
CA LEU A 249 -2.41 -10.39 3.73
C LEU A 249 -2.93 -11.50 4.65
N ALA A 250 -4.12 -12.05 4.39
CA ALA A 250 -4.77 -12.98 5.31
C ALA A 250 -4.30 -14.45 5.16
N ARG A 251 -3.18 -14.68 4.46
CA ARG A 251 -2.62 -16.02 4.34
C ARG A 251 -2.00 -16.43 5.67
N ARG A 252 -2.39 -17.59 6.18
CA ARG A 252 -1.74 -18.19 7.36
C ARG A 252 -0.28 -18.49 7.02
N PRO A 253 0.71 -17.89 7.71
CA PRO A 253 2.11 -18.15 7.45
C PRO A 253 2.48 -19.57 7.89
N ALA A 254 3.65 -20.07 7.48
CA ALA A 254 4.08 -21.43 7.80
C ALA A 254 4.16 -21.71 9.32
N HIS A 255 4.57 -20.71 10.09
CA HIS A 255 4.64 -20.77 11.55
C HIS A 255 3.74 -19.67 12.16
N PRO A 256 2.42 -19.90 12.27
CA PRO A 256 1.47 -18.86 12.71
C PRO A 256 1.77 -18.33 14.10
N LEU A 257 2.00 -19.20 15.08
CA LEU A 257 2.27 -18.80 16.46
C LEU A 257 3.52 -17.90 16.59
N VAL A 258 4.56 -18.18 15.81
CA VAL A 258 5.80 -17.38 15.83
C VAL A 258 5.54 -15.99 15.25
N MET A 259 4.81 -15.91 14.13
CA MET A 259 4.50 -14.61 13.51
C MET A 259 3.54 -13.78 14.38
N ASP A 260 2.55 -14.41 15.01
CA ASP A 260 1.63 -13.73 15.93
C ASP A 260 2.35 -13.23 17.19
N CYS A 261 3.33 -14.00 17.70
CA CYS A 261 4.21 -13.56 18.78
C CYS A 261 5.08 -12.35 18.35
N LEU A 262 5.67 -12.38 17.15
CA LEU A 262 6.45 -11.27 16.62
C LEU A 262 5.61 -9.99 16.46
N ASP A 263 4.38 -10.09 15.97
CA ASP A 263 3.46 -8.94 15.89
C ASP A 263 3.18 -8.33 17.27
N TRP A 264 2.93 -9.19 18.27
CA TRP A 264 2.67 -8.74 19.64
C TRP A 264 3.91 -8.07 20.25
N MET A 265 5.09 -8.68 20.07
CA MET A 265 6.37 -8.11 20.51
C MET A 265 6.65 -6.77 19.83
N ALA A 266 6.39 -6.66 18.53
CA ALA A 266 6.55 -5.42 17.79
C ALA A 266 5.69 -4.30 18.41
N GLY A 267 4.41 -4.57 18.70
CA GLY A 267 3.53 -3.61 19.36
C GLY A 267 4.02 -3.21 20.76
N MET A 268 4.40 -4.20 21.58
CA MET A 268 4.89 -3.95 22.95
C MET A 268 6.17 -3.13 22.99
N MET A 269 7.08 -3.33 22.04
CA MET A 269 8.32 -2.54 21.94
C MET A 269 8.05 -1.05 21.72
N VAL A 270 7.00 -0.68 20.98
CA VAL A 270 6.61 0.73 20.82
C VAL A 270 6.15 1.33 22.16
N TRP A 271 5.34 0.60 22.92
CA TRP A 271 4.91 1.02 24.26
C TRP A 271 6.10 1.22 25.21
N VAL A 272 7.03 0.27 25.24
CA VAL A 272 8.25 0.37 26.06
C VAL A 272 9.12 1.54 25.59
N ALA A 273 9.26 1.74 24.27
CA ALA A 273 10.02 2.85 23.70
C ALA A 273 9.50 4.21 24.17
N VAL A 274 8.17 4.38 24.28
CA VAL A 274 7.52 5.61 24.77
C VAL A 274 7.81 5.84 26.25
N VAL A 275 7.73 4.81 27.08
CA VAL A 275 8.05 4.89 28.51
C VAL A 275 9.51 5.27 28.73
N VAL A 276 10.43 4.59 28.03
CA VAL A 276 11.87 4.87 28.09
C VAL A 276 12.18 6.30 27.63
N LEU A 277 11.51 6.78 26.58
CA LEU A 277 11.69 8.14 26.07
C LEU A 277 11.31 9.23 27.08
N GLY A 278 10.48 8.90 28.09
CA GLY A 278 10.17 9.81 29.20
C GLY A 278 11.40 10.30 29.95
N GLY A 279 12.44 9.48 30.04
CA GLY A 279 13.73 9.80 30.68
C GLY A 279 14.71 10.59 29.80
N ALA A 280 14.36 10.90 28.55
CA ALA A 280 15.19 11.72 27.67
C ALA A 280 14.98 13.23 27.94
N SER A 281 15.92 14.05 27.47
CA SER A 281 15.74 15.51 27.48
C SER A 281 14.64 15.94 26.52
N ASP A 282 14.07 17.13 26.75
CA ASP A 282 12.99 17.66 25.92
C ASP A 282 13.40 17.90 24.46
N GLN A 283 14.66 18.27 24.23
CA GLN A 283 15.21 18.41 22.88
C GLN A 283 15.29 17.05 22.16
N GLU A 284 15.70 15.99 22.86
CA GLU A 284 15.79 14.63 22.31
C GLU A 284 14.41 14.05 22.00
N LYS A 285 13.44 14.24 22.91
CA LYS A 285 12.04 13.88 22.71
C LYS A 285 11.50 14.56 21.45
N GLY A 286 11.69 15.88 21.35
CA GLY A 286 11.27 16.68 20.21
C GLY A 286 11.93 16.22 18.90
N ALA A 287 13.23 15.91 18.92
CA ALA A 287 13.95 15.43 17.74
C ALA A 287 13.43 14.08 17.24
N LEU A 288 13.25 13.10 18.14
CA LEU A 288 12.76 11.77 17.76
C LEU A 288 11.31 11.84 17.23
N VAL A 289 10.39 12.47 17.98
CA VAL A 289 8.99 12.56 17.54
C VAL A 289 8.85 13.45 16.32
N GLY A 290 9.63 14.51 16.20
CA GLY A 290 9.72 15.34 14.99
C GLY A 290 10.11 14.50 13.77
N ALA A 291 11.15 13.66 13.88
CA ALA A 291 11.54 12.76 12.79
C ALA A 291 10.42 11.78 12.40
N VAL A 292 9.72 11.20 13.39
CA VAL A 292 8.58 10.29 13.15
C VAL A 292 7.40 11.01 12.49
N LEU A 293 7.10 12.25 12.89
CA LEU A 293 6.04 13.07 12.29
C LEU A 293 6.36 13.42 10.84
N VAL A 294 7.61 13.83 10.56
CA VAL A 294 8.06 14.12 9.20
C VAL A 294 7.98 12.86 8.34
N GLY A 295 8.43 11.70 8.85
CA GLY A 295 8.29 10.41 8.16
C GLY A 295 6.83 10.06 7.87
N HIS A 296 5.94 10.26 8.85
CA HIS A 296 4.50 10.06 8.68
C HIS A 296 3.89 10.96 7.59
N TRP A 297 4.25 12.25 7.54
CA TRP A 297 3.77 13.17 6.52
C TRP A 297 4.31 12.85 5.12
N ILE A 298 5.58 12.48 5.00
CA ILE A 298 6.15 12.03 3.73
C ILE A 298 5.39 10.81 3.21
N LEU A 299 5.12 9.82 4.06
CA LEU A 299 4.31 8.65 3.68
C LEU A 299 2.89 9.04 3.25
N MET A 300 2.23 9.92 4.01
CA MET A 300 0.90 10.42 3.64
C MET A 300 0.90 11.06 2.25
N PHE A 301 1.92 11.85 1.96
CA PHE A 301 2.08 12.53 0.67
C PHE A 301 2.39 11.56 -0.47
N GLU A 302 3.30 10.61 -0.26
CA GLU A 302 3.62 9.56 -1.22
C GLU A 302 2.37 8.72 -1.54
N ASN A 303 1.62 8.32 -0.51
CA ASN A 303 0.38 7.56 -0.69
C ASN A 303 -0.68 8.35 -1.43
N ALA A 304 -0.84 9.65 -1.14
CA ALA A 304 -1.80 10.49 -1.83
C ALA A 304 -1.46 10.66 -3.32
N ARG A 305 -0.17 10.61 -3.67
CA ARG A 305 0.33 10.70 -5.05
C ARG A 305 0.46 9.36 -5.76
N ALA A 306 0.30 8.24 -5.04
CA ALA A 306 0.35 6.92 -5.64
C ALA A 306 -0.77 6.76 -6.67
N GLY A 307 -0.39 6.77 -7.95
CA GLY A 307 -1.28 6.52 -9.09
C GLY A 307 -1.24 5.07 -9.58
N GLU A 308 -0.45 4.22 -8.91
CA GLU A 308 -0.14 2.87 -9.34
C GLU A 308 -0.20 1.91 -8.15
N LEU A 309 -0.63 0.68 -8.42
CA LEU A 309 -0.56 -0.45 -7.50
C LEU A 309 0.43 -1.46 -8.07
N VAL A 310 1.43 -1.85 -7.27
CA VAL A 310 2.38 -2.91 -7.60
C VAL A 310 2.12 -4.11 -6.71
N MET A 311 1.82 -5.25 -7.34
CA MET A 311 1.46 -6.45 -6.61
C MET A 311 1.71 -7.70 -7.46
N ASN A 312 2.26 -8.76 -6.85
CA ASN A 312 2.49 -10.06 -7.51
C ASN A 312 3.23 -9.92 -8.86
N GLY A 313 4.19 -9.00 -8.95
CA GLY A 313 4.94 -8.72 -10.18
C GLY A 313 4.14 -8.04 -11.29
N ARG A 314 2.98 -7.47 -10.97
CA ARG A 314 2.12 -6.71 -11.89
C ARG A 314 2.00 -5.28 -11.41
N THR A 315 1.77 -4.38 -12.36
CA THR A 315 1.48 -2.98 -12.09
C THR A 315 0.12 -2.62 -12.65
N VAL A 316 -0.74 -2.04 -11.82
CA VAL A 316 -2.04 -1.47 -12.24
C VAL A 316 -1.92 0.04 -12.31
N ARG A 317 -2.30 0.63 -13.45
CA ARG A 317 -2.25 2.08 -13.68
C ARG A 317 -3.56 2.61 -14.21
N VAL A 318 -3.90 3.85 -13.84
CA VAL A 318 -5.06 4.56 -14.38
C VAL A 318 -4.79 4.97 -15.82
N ALA A 319 -5.62 4.51 -16.75
CA ALA A 319 -5.54 4.87 -18.16
C ALA A 319 -6.45 6.07 -18.49
N LYS A 320 -7.74 5.99 -18.14
CA LYS A 320 -8.73 7.03 -18.47
C LYS A 320 -9.86 7.08 -17.44
N ARG A 321 -10.51 8.23 -17.31
CA ARG A 321 -11.77 8.38 -16.55
C ARG A 321 -12.87 8.95 -17.45
N LYS A 322 -14.09 8.45 -17.30
CA LYS A 322 -15.29 8.95 -17.98
C LYS A 322 -16.43 9.09 -16.98
N LYS A 323 -17.06 10.27 -16.94
CA LYS A 323 -18.20 10.56 -16.04
C LYS A 323 -19.51 10.17 -16.71
N TYR A 324 -20.44 9.65 -15.93
CA TYR A 324 -21.81 9.32 -16.34
C TYR A 324 -22.81 10.02 -15.44
N ALA A 325 -23.99 10.34 -15.96
CA ALA A 325 -25.06 10.90 -15.13
C ALA A 325 -25.79 9.80 -14.36
N ARG A 326 -25.97 8.63 -14.99
CA ARG A 326 -26.68 7.48 -14.39
C ARG A 326 -25.93 6.17 -14.62
N ARG A 327 -26.12 5.22 -13.70
CA ARG A 327 -25.58 3.85 -13.81
C ARG A 327 -26.11 3.12 -15.06
N LEU A 328 -27.35 3.41 -15.47
CA LEU A 328 -27.97 2.84 -16.67
C LEU A 328 -27.22 3.23 -17.95
N GLU A 329 -26.83 4.50 -18.09
CA GLU A 329 -26.09 4.98 -19.28
C GLU A 329 -24.72 4.30 -19.42
N LEU A 330 -24.06 4.06 -18.29
CA LEU A 330 -22.83 3.26 -18.26
C LEU A 330 -23.10 1.83 -18.76
N ALA A 331 -24.17 1.20 -18.26
CA ALA A 331 -24.52 -0.16 -18.65
C ALA A 331 -24.81 -0.26 -20.15
N GLU A 332 -25.65 0.64 -20.68
CA GLU A 332 -26.00 0.69 -22.11
C GLU A 332 -24.76 0.88 -23.01
N GLU A 333 -23.84 1.78 -22.63
CA GLU A 333 -22.60 1.97 -23.37
C GLU A 333 -21.72 0.72 -23.34
N LEU A 334 -21.55 0.08 -22.18
CA LEU A 334 -20.73 -1.13 -22.07
C LEU A 334 -21.36 -2.31 -22.82
N ILE A 335 -22.69 -2.44 -22.81
CA ILE A 335 -23.40 -3.46 -23.58
C ILE A 335 -23.18 -3.26 -25.07
N LYS A 336 -23.24 -2.01 -25.53
CA LYS A 336 -22.95 -1.66 -26.93
C LYS A 336 -21.49 -1.92 -27.31
N GLU A 337 -20.54 -1.65 -26.41
CA GLU A 337 -19.11 -1.90 -26.65
C GLU A 337 -18.77 -3.40 -26.66
N VAL A 338 -19.39 -4.20 -25.79
CA VAL A 338 -19.05 -5.63 -25.59
C VAL A 338 -19.92 -6.56 -26.44
N GLY A 339 -21.13 -6.12 -26.81
CA GLY A 339 -22.11 -6.93 -27.55
C GLY A 339 -22.86 -7.95 -26.68
N ARG A 340 -22.83 -7.80 -25.36
CA ARG A 340 -23.48 -8.70 -24.40
C ARG A 340 -24.09 -7.92 -23.24
N SER A 341 -25.17 -8.45 -22.64
CA SER A 341 -25.92 -7.80 -21.55
C SER A 341 -26.03 -8.63 -20.28
N ASP A 342 -25.59 -9.89 -20.29
CA ASP A 342 -25.72 -10.83 -19.18
C ASP A 342 -24.95 -10.37 -17.93
N PHE A 343 -23.77 -9.77 -18.10
CA PHE A 343 -23.03 -9.19 -16.98
C PHE A 343 -23.81 -8.06 -16.29
N ALA A 344 -24.49 -7.21 -17.07
CA ALA A 344 -25.20 -6.04 -16.57
C ALA A 344 -26.46 -6.44 -15.80
N VAL A 345 -27.18 -7.47 -16.27
CA VAL A 345 -28.31 -8.06 -15.56
C VAL A 345 -27.85 -8.68 -14.24
N ARG A 346 -26.80 -9.51 -14.28
CA ARG A 346 -26.29 -10.21 -13.09
C ARG A 346 -25.69 -9.27 -12.04
N LEU A 347 -25.12 -8.14 -12.47
CA LEU A 347 -24.64 -7.08 -11.57
C LEU A 347 -25.78 -6.16 -11.08
N GLY A 348 -27.02 -6.35 -11.53
CA GLY A 348 -28.15 -5.50 -11.16
C GLY A 348 -28.02 -4.06 -11.67
N MET A 349 -27.33 -3.86 -12.80
CA MET A 349 -27.20 -2.55 -13.44
C MET A 349 -28.42 -2.23 -14.31
N ILE A 350 -29.08 -3.26 -14.84
CA ILE A 350 -30.29 -3.17 -15.66
C ILE A 350 -31.28 -4.27 -15.27
N ASN A 351 -32.55 -4.04 -15.55
CA ASN A 351 -33.59 -5.06 -15.39
C ASN A 351 -33.65 -5.97 -16.62
N PRO A 352 -34.02 -7.26 -16.47
CA PRO A 352 -34.17 -8.18 -17.60
C PRO A 352 -35.15 -7.69 -18.69
N GLU A 353 -36.19 -6.92 -18.30
CA GLU A 353 -37.17 -6.36 -19.23
C GLU A 353 -36.54 -5.32 -20.17
N GLN A 354 -35.63 -4.50 -19.65
CA GLN A 354 -34.92 -3.47 -20.43
C GLN A 354 -34.01 -4.09 -21.50
N VAL A 355 -33.53 -5.32 -21.28
CA VAL A 355 -32.75 -6.07 -22.29
C VAL A 355 -33.61 -6.40 -23.51
N LYS A 356 -34.89 -6.72 -23.32
CA LYS A 356 -35.82 -7.05 -24.42
C LYS A 356 -36.09 -5.85 -25.31
N ASP A 357 -36.13 -4.66 -24.72
CA ASP A 357 -36.33 -3.41 -25.45
C ASP A 357 -35.07 -3.01 -26.25
N LEU A 358 -33.87 -3.30 -25.71
CA LEU A 358 -32.61 -3.13 -26.43
C LEU A 358 -32.47 -4.09 -27.63
N GLY A 359 -33.01 -5.32 -27.53
CA GLY A 359 -32.98 -6.32 -28.59
C GLY A 359 -34.06 -6.16 -29.68
N LYS A 360 -35.07 -5.32 -29.47
CA LYS A 360 -36.13 -5.07 -30.48
C LYS A 360 -35.73 -4.08 -31.57
N GLY A 361 -34.57 -3.43 -31.45
CA GLY A 361 -34.08 -2.42 -32.38
C GLY A 361 -33.23 -2.94 -33.54
N ASP A 362 -32.78 -4.20 -33.51
CA ASP A 362 -32.01 -4.81 -34.60
C ASP A 362 -32.30 -6.32 -34.63
N GLY A 363 -32.76 -6.83 -35.77
CA GLY A 363 -33.38 -8.15 -35.89
C GLY A 363 -32.38 -9.30 -35.86
N ASP A 364 -31.89 -9.68 -34.68
CA ASP A 364 -31.25 -10.97 -34.48
C ASP A 364 -31.74 -11.65 -33.19
N GLU A 365 -32.70 -12.54 -33.39
CA GLU A 365 -33.29 -13.41 -32.40
C GLU A 365 -32.37 -14.63 -32.21
N THR A 366 -31.23 -14.48 -31.54
CA THR A 366 -30.42 -15.64 -31.14
C THR A 366 -29.85 -15.56 -29.72
N ARG A 367 -30.23 -16.60 -28.94
CA ARG A 367 -29.56 -17.16 -27.75
C ARG A 367 -29.65 -16.41 -26.42
N ASN A 368 -30.83 -16.49 -25.79
CA ASN A 368 -30.94 -16.51 -24.33
C ASN A 368 -31.41 -17.90 -23.86
N GLU A 369 -30.51 -18.88 -23.86
CA GLU A 369 -30.65 -20.02 -22.95
C GLU A 369 -30.17 -19.55 -21.57
N VAL A 370 -31.14 -19.16 -20.75
CA VAL A 370 -30.95 -18.86 -19.33
C VAL A 370 -30.66 -20.19 -18.63
N VAL A 371 -29.40 -20.35 -18.23
CA VAL A 371 -28.97 -21.30 -17.21
C VAL A 371 -29.76 -20.98 -15.93
N THR A 372 -30.75 -21.82 -15.65
CA THR A 372 -31.25 -22.04 -14.31
C THR A 372 -30.30 -23.02 -13.64
N MET A 373 -29.56 -22.53 -12.64
CA MET A 373 -29.01 -23.35 -11.55
C MET A 373 -29.21 -22.60 -10.25
#